data_AF-A0A449IDY0-F1
#
_entry.id   AF-A0A449IDY0-F1
#
_cell.length_a   1.000
_cell.length_b   1.000
_cell.length_c   1.000
_cell.angle_alpha   90.00
_cell.angle_beta   90.00
_cell.angle_gamma   90.00
#
_symmetry.space_group_name_H-M   'P 1'
#
loop_
_entity.id
_entity.type
_entity.pdbx_description
1 polymer ?
#
loop_
_entity_poly.entity_id
_entity_poly.type
_entity_poly.pdbx_seq_one_letter_code
_entity_poly.pdbx_strand_id
1 'polypeptide(L)'
;MSRARNRIEARNKEPVIKPWQNEYILSDTSPSGLRYMVNGLPSVVAGCPIEITWPHDKSMAQHCIWPRNYHVSVIVGWEGTDLGGFMKWDMQLETVPAWVVREILMEHTEREQQISLLEQHLQQQYLEVA
;
A
#
# COMPACT_ATOMS: atom_id res chain seq x y z
N MET A 1 5.47 -20.15 31.08
CA MET A 1 4.37 -20.75 30.29
C MET A 1 3.43 -19.74 29.62
N SER A 2 3.20 -18.53 30.16
CA SER A 2 2.28 -17.54 29.57
C SER A 2 2.69 -17.00 28.17
N ARG A 3 3.97 -16.66 27.96
CA ARG A 3 4.44 -16.11 26.66
C ARG A 3 4.30 -17.06 25.47
N ALA A 4 4.43 -18.36 25.69
CA ALA A 4 4.32 -19.36 24.63
C ALA A 4 2.85 -19.56 24.18
N ARG A 5 1.91 -19.56 25.14
CA ARG A 5 0.47 -19.61 24.85
C ARG A 5 0.02 -18.36 24.09
N ASN A 6 0.46 -17.18 24.51
CA ASN A 6 0.15 -15.92 23.80
C ASN A 6 0.67 -15.91 22.35
N ARG A 7 1.82 -16.53 22.06
CA ARG A 7 2.33 -16.64 20.69
C ARG A 7 1.51 -17.58 19.81
N ILE A 8 1.03 -18.69 20.37
CA ILE A 8 0.20 -19.65 19.65
C ILE A 8 -1.18 -19.05 19.36
N GLU A 9 -1.78 -18.40 20.36
CA GLU A 9 -3.05 -17.68 20.19
C GLU A 9 -2.93 -16.54 19.18
N ALA A 10 -1.83 -15.78 19.20
CA ALA A 10 -1.60 -14.73 18.21
C ALA A 10 -1.43 -15.27 16.79
N ARG A 11 -0.79 -16.43 16.62
CA ARG A 11 -0.60 -17.08 15.32
C ARG A 11 -1.90 -17.63 14.74
N ASN A 12 -2.84 -18.02 15.60
CA ASN A 12 -4.13 -18.55 15.19
C ASN A 12 -5.17 -17.46 14.89
N LYS A 13 -4.91 -16.20 15.23
CA LYS A 13 -5.78 -15.08 14.87
C LYS A 13 -5.60 -14.72 13.40
N GLU A 14 -6.71 -14.33 12.78
CA GLU A 14 -6.70 -13.81 11.42
C GLU A 14 -5.80 -12.57 11.33
N PRO A 15 -4.91 -12.49 10.32
CA PRO A 15 -4.06 -11.32 10.15
C PRO A 15 -4.89 -10.09 9.78
N VAL A 16 -4.48 -8.93 10.29
CA VAL A 16 -5.12 -7.66 9.94
C VAL A 16 -4.63 -7.23 8.55
N ILE A 17 -5.57 -6.93 7.66
CA ILE A 17 -5.27 -6.31 6.36
C ILE A 17 -4.76 -4.89 6.62
N LYS A 18 -3.58 -4.57 6.07
CA LYS A 18 -2.99 -3.25 6.27
C LYS A 18 -3.64 -2.24 5.31
N PRO A 19 -3.77 -0.98 5.73
CA PRO A 19 -4.06 0.11 4.81
C PRO A 19 -3.02 0.18 3.69
N TRP A 20 -3.44 0.54 2.48
CA TRP A 20 -2.56 0.57 1.30
C TRP A 20 -1.39 1.54 1.44
N GLN A 21 -1.51 2.58 2.26
CA GLN A 21 -0.41 3.51 2.58
C GLN A 21 0.76 2.84 3.30
N ASN A 22 0.51 1.70 3.97
CA ASN A 22 1.56 0.93 4.65
C ASN A 22 2.21 -0.11 3.72
N GLU A 23 1.60 -0.38 2.56
CA GLU A 23 2.07 -1.37 1.58
C GLU A 23 2.65 -0.73 0.32
N TYR A 24 2.24 0.50 0.01
CA TYR A 24 2.59 1.21 -1.22
C TYR A 24 3.02 2.64 -0.95
N ILE A 25 3.87 3.16 -1.84
CA ILE A 25 4.27 4.57 -1.85
C ILE A 25 4.28 5.10 -3.28
N LEU A 26 3.94 6.39 -3.42
CA LEU A 26 4.06 7.13 -4.68
C LEU A 26 5.52 7.21 -5.11
N SER A 27 5.79 6.98 -6.40
CA SER A 27 7.14 7.09 -6.95
C SER A 27 7.13 7.51 -8.41
N ASP A 28 7.72 8.68 -8.69
CA ASP A 28 7.88 9.20 -10.06
C ASP A 28 8.94 8.42 -10.86
N THR A 29 9.77 7.64 -10.18
CA THR A 29 10.79 6.77 -10.81
C THR A 29 10.25 5.38 -11.17
N SER A 30 9.00 5.10 -10.83
CA SER A 30 8.34 3.84 -11.13
C SER A 30 7.41 4.00 -12.33
N PRO A 31 7.42 3.08 -13.31
CA PRO A 31 6.56 3.21 -14.49
C PRO A 31 5.07 3.05 -14.17
N SER A 32 4.73 2.37 -13.07
CA SER A 32 3.38 2.29 -12.53
C SER A 32 3.01 3.47 -11.63
N GLY A 33 3.96 4.36 -11.34
CA GLY A 33 3.84 5.43 -10.35
C GLY A 33 3.90 4.95 -8.89
N LEU A 34 4.17 3.66 -8.64
CA LEU A 34 4.11 3.05 -7.31
C LEU A 34 5.32 2.16 -7.00
N ARG A 35 5.70 2.09 -5.73
CA ARG A 35 6.65 1.12 -5.18
C ARG A 35 6.05 0.42 -3.97
N TYR A 36 6.50 -0.80 -3.71
CA TYR A 36 6.17 -1.50 -2.47
C TYR A 36 6.90 -0.87 -1.28
N MET A 37 6.25 -0.87 -0.13
CA MET A 37 6.82 -0.52 1.17
C MET A 37 7.17 -1.80 1.93
N VAL A 38 8.42 -1.94 2.34
CA VAL A 38 8.90 -3.06 3.15
C VAL A 38 9.54 -2.50 4.41
N ASN A 39 8.95 -2.80 5.57
CA ASN A 39 9.38 -2.28 6.87
C ASN A 39 9.50 -0.74 6.92
N GLY A 40 8.58 -0.04 6.25
CA GLY A 40 8.57 1.43 6.21
C GLY A 40 9.56 2.04 5.22
N LEU A 41 10.25 1.24 4.42
CA LEU A 41 11.17 1.72 3.39
C LEU A 41 10.66 1.40 1.98
N PRO A 42 10.78 2.35 1.02
CA PRO A 42 10.48 2.08 -0.38
C PRO A 42 11.38 0.98 -0.93
N SER A 43 10.79 0.03 -1.64
CA SER A 43 11.45 -1.14 -2.18
C SER A 43 11.32 -1.16 -3.72
N VAL A 44 11.03 -2.33 -4.29
CA VAL A 44 10.88 -2.59 -5.72
C VAL A 44 9.62 -1.93 -6.30
N VAL A 45 9.61 -1.77 -7.62
CA VAL A 45 8.45 -1.28 -8.39
C VAL A 45 7.23 -2.14 -8.08
N ALA A 46 6.10 -1.48 -7.80
CA ALA A 46 4.83 -2.15 -7.62
C ALA A 46 4.06 -2.19 -8.93
N GLY A 47 3.51 -3.35 -9.26
CA GLY A 47 2.60 -3.52 -10.39
C GLY A 47 3.22 -4.06 -11.67
N CYS A 48 2.38 -4.72 -12.45
CA CYS A 48 2.70 -5.40 -13.69
C CYS A 48 1.97 -4.74 -14.86
N PRO A 49 2.61 -4.59 -16.03
CA PRO A 49 1.95 -4.05 -17.21
C PRO A 49 0.85 -4.99 -17.69
N ILE A 50 -0.29 -4.43 -18.09
CA ILE A 50 -1.43 -5.17 -18.69
C ILE A 50 -1.11 -5.56 -20.12
N GLU A 51 -0.53 -4.61 -20.85
CA GLU A 51 -0.18 -4.77 -22.24
C GLU A 51 1.33 -4.66 -22.37
N ILE A 52 1.95 -5.69 -22.96
CA ILE A 52 3.32 -5.62 -23.44
C ILE A 52 3.28 -4.88 -24.78
N THR A 53 3.00 -3.58 -24.75
CA THR A 53 3.20 -2.73 -25.93
C THR A 53 4.67 -2.36 -25.96
N TRP A 54 5.44 -3.08 -26.78
CA TRP A 54 6.81 -2.66 -27.05
C TRP A 54 6.75 -1.35 -27.84
N PRO A 55 7.43 -0.28 -27.39
CA PRO A 55 7.36 0.98 -28.10
C PRO A 55 8.01 0.80 -29.48
N HIS A 56 7.20 0.91 -30.54
CA HIS A 56 7.68 0.83 -31.92
C HIS A 56 8.46 2.11 -32.31
N ASP A 57 8.25 3.20 -31.59
CA ASP A 57 9.00 4.45 -31.72
C ASP A 57 9.29 5.11 -30.33
N LYS A 58 10.16 6.12 -30.30
CA LYS A 58 10.53 6.82 -29.05
C LYS A 58 9.39 7.64 -28.44
N SER A 59 8.43 8.11 -29.23
CA SER A 59 7.25 8.82 -28.73
C SER A 59 6.33 7.91 -27.93
N MET A 60 6.22 6.63 -28.32
CA MET A 60 5.40 5.64 -27.62
C MET A 60 5.99 5.18 -26.29
N ALA A 61 7.29 5.39 -26.05
CA ALA A 61 7.93 5.01 -24.78
C ALA A 61 7.29 5.70 -23.57
N GLN A 62 6.74 6.91 -23.74
CA GLN A 62 6.03 7.62 -22.65
C GLN A 62 4.69 6.94 -22.30
N HIS A 63 4.03 6.31 -23.26
CA HIS A 63 2.78 5.57 -23.02
C HIS A 63 3.02 4.24 -22.28
N CYS A 64 4.22 3.67 -22.38
CA CYS A 64 4.62 2.50 -21.58
C CYS A 64 4.84 2.82 -20.10
N ILE A 65 4.94 4.11 -19.74
CA ILE A 65 5.18 4.64 -18.38
C ILE A 65 3.93 5.39 -17.91
N TRP A 66 2.77 4.73 -17.97
CA TRP A 66 1.51 5.29 -17.49
C TRP A 66 0.87 4.37 -16.46
N PRO A 67 0.65 4.80 -15.20
CA PRO A 67 -0.03 4.00 -14.18
C PRO A 67 -1.33 3.31 -14.62
N ARG A 68 -2.05 3.88 -15.59
CA ARG A 68 -3.27 3.25 -16.15
C ARG A 68 -3.01 1.92 -16.86
N ASN A 69 -1.78 1.70 -17.31
CA ASN A 69 -1.37 0.49 -18.03
C ASN A 69 -0.79 -0.58 -17.10
N TYR A 70 -0.80 -0.35 -15.78
CA TYR A 70 -0.29 -1.29 -14.78
C TYR A 70 -1.40 -1.73 -13.83
N HIS A 71 -1.33 -2.97 -13.36
CA HIS A 71 -2.15 -3.48 -12.26
C HIS A 71 -1.28 -3.92 -11.10
N VAL A 72 -1.84 -3.88 -9.90
CA VAL A 72 -1.21 -4.28 -8.65
C VAL A 72 -2.10 -5.31 -7.97
N SER A 73 -1.49 -6.34 -7.37
CA SER A 73 -2.21 -7.29 -6.53
C SER A 73 -2.32 -6.75 -5.10
N VAL A 74 -3.54 -6.58 -4.60
CA VAL A 74 -3.83 -6.09 -3.24
C VAL A 74 -4.46 -7.20 -2.41
N ILE A 75 -4.15 -7.22 -1.12
CA ILE A 75 -4.74 -8.17 -0.17
C ILE A 75 -6.15 -7.67 0.18
N VAL A 76 -7.15 -8.52 -0.05
CA VAL A 76 -8.56 -8.24 0.27
C VAL A 76 -9.12 -9.13 1.38
N GLY A 77 -8.41 -10.19 1.73
CA GLY A 77 -8.87 -11.17 2.70
C GLY A 77 -7.80 -12.18 3.08
N TRP A 78 -8.13 -13.01 4.06
CA TRP A 78 -7.35 -14.16 4.47
C TRP A 78 -8.25 -15.39 4.52
N GLU A 79 -7.80 -16.49 3.91
CA GLU A 79 -8.48 -17.76 3.97
C GLU A 79 -7.80 -18.66 5.01
N GLY A 80 -8.57 -19.07 6.03
CA GLY A 80 -8.07 -19.89 7.12
C GLY A 80 -8.27 -21.38 6.89
N THR A 81 -7.20 -22.17 6.96
CA THR A 81 -7.24 -23.63 7.01
C THR A 81 -6.75 -24.13 8.37
N ASP A 82 -7.61 -24.84 9.11
CA ASP A 82 -7.22 -25.49 10.37
C ASP A 82 -6.41 -26.76 10.08
N LEU A 83 -5.22 -26.84 10.65
CA LEU A 83 -4.28 -27.95 10.48
C LEU A 83 -4.13 -28.78 11.77
N GLY A 84 -5.16 -28.80 12.61
CA GLY A 84 -5.20 -29.60 13.83
C GLY A 84 -4.58 -28.87 15.03
N GLY A 85 -5.02 -27.63 15.26
CA GLY A 85 -4.60 -26.81 16.40
C GLY A 85 -3.72 -25.60 16.03
N PHE A 86 -3.42 -25.42 14.75
CA PHE A 86 -2.83 -24.21 14.21
C PHE A 86 -3.57 -23.78 12.95
N MET A 87 -3.88 -22.48 12.87
CA MET A 87 -4.50 -21.90 11.69
C MET A 87 -3.42 -21.52 10.69
N LYS A 88 -3.55 -21.98 9.44
CA LYS A 88 -2.79 -21.47 8.29
C LYS A 88 -3.65 -20.43 7.58
N TRP A 89 -3.11 -19.25 7.38
CA TRP A 89 -3.79 -18.16 6.66
C TRP A 89 -3.16 -17.99 5.29
N ASP A 90 -3.95 -18.18 4.24
CA ASP A 90 -3.57 -17.94 2.87
C ASP A 90 -4.12 -16.57 2.41
N MET A 91 -3.32 -15.79 1.70
CA MET A 91 -3.73 -14.45 1.23
C MET A 91 -4.74 -14.55 0.11
N GLN A 92 -5.84 -13.81 0.21
CA GLN A 92 -6.75 -13.56 -0.90
C GLN A 92 -6.34 -12.25 -1.57
N LEU A 93 -6.03 -12.34 -2.87
CA LEU A 93 -5.53 -11.24 -3.67
C LEU A 93 -6.55 -10.84 -4.74
N GLU A 94 -6.78 -9.54 -4.88
CA GLU A 94 -7.46 -8.97 -6.04
C GLU A 94 -6.49 -8.14 -6.87
N THR A 95 -6.74 -8.10 -8.17
CA THR A 95 -5.91 -7.33 -9.11
C THR A 95 -6.62 -6.03 -9.42
N VAL A 96 -6.02 -4.91 -9.03
CA VAL A 96 -6.58 -3.57 -9.21
C VAL A 96 -5.67 -2.71 -10.10
N PRO A 97 -6.21 -1.77 -10.88
CA PRO A 97 -5.37 -0.85 -11.64
C PRO A 97 -4.48 -0.01 -10.72
N ALA A 98 -3.21 0.18 -11.10
CA ALA A 98 -2.25 0.94 -10.29
C ALA A 98 -2.68 2.40 -10.07
N TRP A 99 -3.41 2.99 -11.02
CA TRP A 99 -3.94 4.36 -10.87
C TRP A 99 -4.91 4.50 -9.69
N VAL A 100 -5.71 3.47 -9.37
CA VAL A 100 -6.65 3.50 -8.24
C VAL A 100 -5.89 3.61 -6.93
N VAL A 101 -4.87 2.76 -6.75
CA VAL A 101 -4.00 2.80 -5.57
C VAL A 101 -3.30 4.15 -5.49
N ARG A 102 -2.81 4.67 -6.61
CA ARG A 102 -2.14 5.98 -6.68
C ARG A 102 -3.05 7.13 -6.23
N GLU A 103 -4.29 7.19 -6.69
CA GLU A 103 -5.24 8.24 -6.28
C GLU A 103 -5.50 8.20 -4.78
N ILE A 104 -5.72 7.01 -4.20
CA ILE A 104 -5.92 6.87 -2.76
C ILE A 104 -4.69 7.31 -1.95
N LEU A 105 -3.48 7.01 -2.44
CA LEU A 105 -2.26 7.50 -1.80
C LEU A 105 -2.14 9.02 -1.90
N MET A 106 -2.47 9.62 -3.05
CA MET A 106 -2.47 11.08 -3.22
C MET A 106 -3.45 11.75 -2.25
N GLU A 107 -4.70 11.28 -2.21
CA GLU A 107 -5.71 11.79 -1.27
C GLU A 107 -5.25 11.66 0.19
N HIS A 108 -4.57 10.57 0.54
CA HIS A 108 -4.01 10.40 1.88
C HIS A 108 -2.92 11.44 2.17
N THR A 109 -1.97 11.64 1.25
CA THR A 109 -0.90 12.64 1.42
C THR A 109 -1.45 14.06 1.53
N GLU A 110 -2.49 14.41 0.76
CA GLU A 110 -3.16 15.70 0.87
C GLU A 110 -3.85 15.87 2.23
N ARG A 111 -4.50 14.81 2.72
CA ARG A 111 -5.14 14.83 4.04
C ARG A 111 -4.12 14.97 5.17
N GLU A 112 -2.99 14.27 5.11
CA GLU A 112 -1.90 14.41 6.08
C GLU A 112 -1.33 15.84 6.10
N GLN A 113 -1.17 16.47 4.93
CA GLN A 113 -0.75 17.87 4.84
C GLN A 113 -1.77 18.81 5.48
N GLN A 114 -3.06 18.62 5.23
CA GLN A 114 -4.12 19.42 5.85
C GLN A 114 -4.12 19.29 7.37
N ILE A 115 -3.97 18.07 7.89
CA ILE A 115 -3.88 17.82 9.34
C ILE A 115 -2.67 18.55 9.91
N SER A 116 -1.50 18.43 9.28
CA SER A 116 -0.29 19.10 9.75
C SER A 116 -0.43 20.63 9.80
N LEU A 117 -1.05 21.23 8.79
CA LEU A 117 -1.33 22.67 8.76
C LEU A 117 -2.31 23.09 9.87
N LEU A 118 -3.35 22.29 10.11
CA LEU A 118 -4.31 22.53 11.19
C LEU A 118 -3.66 22.42 12.57
N GLU A 119 -2.83 21.40 12.79
CA GLU A 119 -2.07 21.22 14.03
C GLU A 119 -1.13 22.41 14.28
N GLN A 120 -0.44 22.89 13.24
CA GLN A 120 0.41 24.07 13.33
C GLN A 120 -0.40 25.33 13.73
N HIS A 121 -1.57 25.52 13.12
CA HIS A 121 -2.43 26.67 13.43
C HIS A 121 -2.96 26.63 14.87
N LEU A 122 -3.39 25.46 15.34
CA LEU A 122 -3.85 25.28 16.72
C LEU A 122 -2.72 25.56 17.72
N GLN A 123 -1.50 25.06 17.46
CA GLN A 123 -0.33 25.34 18.30
C GLN A 123 -0.03 26.84 18.39
N GLN A 124 -0.11 27.56 17.27
CA GLN A 124 0.05 29.03 17.27
C GLN A 124 -1.01 29.73 18.12
N GLN A 125 -2.29 29.35 17.99
CA GLN A 125 -3.35 29.92 18.82
C GLN A 125 -3.14 29.66 20.31
N TYR A 126 -2.71 28.46 20.71
CA TYR A 126 -2.40 28.16 22.11
C TYR A 126 -1.25 29.01 22.66
N LEU A 127 -0.26 29.35 21.82
CA LEU A 127 0.85 30.22 22.20
C LEU A 127 0.46 31.70 22.27
N GLU A 128 -0.55 32.14 21.52
CA GLU A 128 -1.05 33.53 21.54
C GLU A 128 -2.00 33.82 22.71
N VAL A 129 -2.61 32.78 23.30
CA VAL A 129 -3.57 32.89 24.41
C VAL A 129 -2.91 32.64 25.79
N ALA A 130 -1.67 32.10 25.82
CA ALA A 130 -0.88 31.85 27.02
C ALA A 130 0.03 33.03 27.39
#